data_AF-A0A7L2SFK6-F1
#
_entry.id   AF-A0A7L2SFK6-F1
#
_cell.length_a   1.000
_cell.length_b   1.000
_cell.length_c   1.000
_cell.angle_alpha   90.00
_cell.angle_beta   90.00
_cell.angle_gamma   90.00
#
_symmetry.space_group_name_H-M   'P 1'
#
loop_
_entity.id
_entity.type
_entity.pdbx_description
1 polymer ?
#
loop_
_entity_poly.entity_id
_entity_poly.type
_entity_poly.pdbx_seq_one_letter_code
_entity_poly.pdbx_strand_id
1 'polypeptide(L)'
;KAWVANFERPRMNANSLLASPTGLSPYLRFGCLSCRLFYFKLTDLYKKVKKNSSPPLSLYGQLLWREFFYTAATNNPRFDKMEGNPICVQIPWDKNPEALAKWAEGRTGFPWIDAIMTQLRQEGWIHHLARHAVACFLTRGDLWISWEEGMKVFEELLLDADWSVNAGSWMWLSCSSFFQQFFHCYCPVGFGRRTDPNGDYIRRYLPVLRGFPAKYIYDPWNAPESIQKAAKCIIGLELYLLLCLSLLPASPGAQLGTGDGHTVVQSCALGDSHTGTSGIQQQGYCQASSILHYAHGDNQQSHLLQAGRTALGTGISAGKRPNPEEETQSVGPKVQRQSTN
;
A
#
# COMPACT_ATOMS: atom_id res chain seq x y z
N LYS A 1 -28.13 4.64 1.92
CA LYS A 1 -28.32 5.16 0.54
C LYS A 1 -27.55 6.47 0.29
N ALA A 2 -27.55 7.45 1.20
CA ALA A 2 -26.79 8.70 1.04
C ALA A 2 -25.26 8.54 1.17
N TRP A 3 -24.79 7.61 2.02
CA TRP A 3 -23.34 7.41 2.28
C TRP A 3 -22.52 6.99 1.05
N VAL A 4 -23.07 6.14 0.18
CA VAL A 4 -22.36 5.66 -1.03
C VAL A 4 -22.15 6.78 -2.06
N ALA A 5 -22.96 7.85 -2.01
CA ALA A 5 -22.88 8.93 -2.98
C ALA A 5 -21.99 10.10 -2.52
N ASN A 6 -21.77 10.26 -1.22
CA ASN A 6 -20.74 11.14 -0.70
C ASN A 6 -19.50 10.30 -0.44
N PHE A 7 -18.77 10.01 -1.53
CA PHE A 7 -17.43 9.42 -1.51
C PHE A 7 -16.38 10.41 -0.92
N GLU A 8 -16.78 11.19 0.08
CA GLU A 8 -15.87 12.01 0.89
C GLU A 8 -15.20 11.08 1.90
N ARG A 9 -13.86 11.13 1.94
CA ARG A 9 -13.01 10.24 2.75
C ARG A 9 -13.45 10.28 4.22
N PRO A 10 -14.16 9.27 4.73
CA PRO A 10 -14.45 9.21 6.15
C PRO A 10 -13.11 9.08 6.86
N ARG A 11 -12.88 9.87 7.91
CA ARG A 11 -11.71 9.70 8.76
C ARG A 11 -11.74 8.27 9.29
N MET A 12 -10.69 7.49 9.03
CA MET A 12 -10.60 6.13 9.55
C MET A 12 -10.68 6.12 11.07
N ASN A 13 -11.33 5.10 11.60
CA ASN A 13 -11.45 4.81 13.03
C ASN A 13 -11.41 3.29 13.24
N ALA A 14 -11.43 2.85 14.51
CA ALA A 14 -11.43 1.43 14.86
C ALA A 14 -12.51 0.61 14.13
N ASN A 15 -13.73 1.14 14.02
CA ASN A 15 -14.84 0.46 13.34
C ASN A 15 -14.60 0.26 11.84
N SER A 16 -13.78 1.12 11.21
CA SER A 16 -13.41 1.00 9.79
C SER A 16 -12.51 -0.20 9.52
N LEU A 17 -11.82 -0.71 10.55
CA LEU A 17 -10.94 -1.87 10.46
C LEU A 17 -11.69 -3.20 10.61
N LEU A 18 -12.90 -3.17 11.18
CA LEU A 18 -13.72 -4.35 11.38
C LEU A 18 -14.43 -4.75 10.09
N ALA A 19 -14.74 -6.04 9.96
CA ALA A 19 -15.52 -6.53 8.84
C ALA A 19 -16.90 -5.86 8.79
N SER A 20 -17.25 -5.29 7.64
CA SER A 20 -18.57 -4.72 7.41
C SER A 20 -19.56 -5.82 7.03
N PRO A 21 -20.81 -5.79 7.54
CA PRO A 21 -21.86 -6.72 7.10
C PRO A 21 -22.22 -6.57 5.61
N THR A 22 -21.75 -5.51 4.96
CA THR A 22 -21.90 -5.28 3.51
C THR A 22 -20.59 -5.47 2.75
N GLY A 23 -19.59 -6.14 3.32
CA GLY A 23 -18.32 -6.44 2.67
C GLY A 23 -18.51 -7.38 1.47
N LEU A 24 -17.87 -7.08 0.33
CA LEU A 24 -18.13 -7.77 -0.95
C LEU A 24 -16.95 -8.57 -1.50
N SER A 25 -15.73 -8.40 -0.96
CA SER A 25 -14.53 -8.97 -1.59
C SER A 25 -14.53 -10.51 -1.69
N PRO A 26 -14.95 -11.30 -0.69
CA PRO A 26 -15.03 -12.75 -0.83
C PRO A 26 -16.07 -13.18 -1.89
N TYR A 27 -17.22 -12.50 -1.93
CA TYR A 27 -18.28 -12.79 -2.90
C TYR A 27 -17.84 -12.50 -4.34
N LEU A 28 -17.06 -11.44 -4.55
CA LEU A 28 -16.47 -11.13 -5.86
C LEU A 28 -15.40 -12.16 -6.25
N ARG A 29 -14.59 -12.64 -5.29
CA ARG A 29 -13.57 -13.66 -5.50
C ARG A 29 -14.14 -15.00 -5.96
N PHE A 30 -15.23 -15.46 -5.34
CA PHE A 30 -15.87 -16.74 -5.67
C PHE A 30 -16.93 -16.63 -6.77
N GLY A 31 -17.18 -15.42 -7.30
CA GLY A 31 -18.22 -15.22 -8.31
C GLY A 31 -19.65 -15.30 -7.78
N CYS A 32 -19.85 -15.37 -6.45
CA CYS A 32 -21.16 -15.25 -5.81
C CYS A 32 -21.83 -13.91 -6.16
N LEU A 33 -21.03 -12.87 -6.37
CA LEU A 33 -21.45 -11.59 -6.93
C LEU A 33 -20.72 -11.34 -8.25
N SER A 34 -21.47 -11.10 -9.32
CA SER A 34 -20.89 -10.67 -10.60
C SER A 34 -20.29 -9.26 -10.49
N CYS A 35 -19.02 -9.10 -10.85
CA CYS A 35 -18.35 -7.79 -10.91
C CYS A 35 -19.07 -6.82 -11.88
N ARG A 36 -19.62 -7.34 -12.98
CA ARG A 36 -20.39 -6.55 -13.96
C ARG A 36 -21.71 -6.06 -13.37
N LEU A 37 -22.43 -6.94 -12.65
CA LEU A 37 -23.65 -6.56 -11.95
C LEU A 37 -23.35 -5.45 -10.92
N PHE A 38 -22.27 -5.61 -10.15
CA PHE A 38 -21.85 -4.60 -9.18
C PHE A 38 -21.54 -3.26 -9.85
N TYR A 39 -20.77 -3.26 -10.94
CA TYR A 39 -20.48 -2.07 -11.75
C TYR A 39 -21.75 -1.34 -12.21
N PHE A 40 -22.71 -2.05 -12.81
CA PHE A 40 -23.96 -1.44 -13.28
C PHE A 40 -24.80 -0.89 -12.12
N LYS A 41 -24.94 -1.64 -11.02
CA LYS A 41 -25.69 -1.18 -9.84
C LYS A 41 -25.05 0.06 -9.19
N LEU A 42 -23.73 0.13 -9.17
CA LEU A 42 -22.99 1.28 -8.65
C LEU A 42 -23.17 2.51 -9.54
N THR A 43 -23.11 2.32 -10.87
CA THR A 43 -23.40 3.36 -11.88
C THR A 43 -24.80 3.94 -11.71
N ASP A 44 -25.82 3.07 -11.63
CA ASP A 44 -27.22 3.46 -11.47
C ASP A 44 -27.45 4.22 -10.17
N LEU A 45 -26.86 3.74 -9.07
CA LEU A 45 -26.97 4.39 -7.77
C LEU A 45 -26.33 5.78 -7.80
N TYR A 46 -25.14 5.91 -8.38
CA TYR A 46 -24.46 7.20 -8.49
C TYR A 46 -25.28 8.20 -9.30
N LYS A 47 -25.78 7.80 -10.49
CA LYS A 47 -26.65 8.65 -11.32
C LYS A 47 -27.91 9.07 -10.57
N LYS A 48 -28.55 8.17 -9.82
CA LYS A 48 -29.73 8.49 -9.01
C LYS A 48 -29.44 9.54 -7.94
N VAL A 49 -28.32 9.44 -7.22
CA VAL A 49 -28.03 10.35 -6.11
C VAL A 49 -27.42 11.67 -6.57
N LYS A 50 -26.58 11.65 -7.60
CA LYS A 50 -25.91 12.84 -8.16
C LYS A 50 -26.64 13.42 -9.38
N LYS A 51 -27.96 13.17 -9.49
CA LYS A 51 -28.85 13.78 -10.49
C LYS A 51 -28.32 13.65 -11.94
N ASN A 52 -27.99 12.43 -12.34
CA ASN A 52 -27.48 12.05 -13.67
C ASN A 52 -26.11 12.63 -14.05
N SER A 53 -25.29 13.08 -13.11
CA SER A 53 -23.89 13.39 -13.39
C SER A 53 -23.10 12.15 -13.85
N SER A 54 -22.09 12.35 -14.70
CA SER A 54 -21.17 11.29 -15.10
C SER A 54 -20.39 10.76 -13.88
N PRO A 55 -20.33 9.44 -13.65
CA PRO A 55 -19.55 8.87 -12.56
C PRO A 55 -18.03 9.04 -12.77
N PRO A 56 -17.28 9.50 -11.75
CA PRO A 56 -15.82 9.53 -11.82
C PRO A 56 -15.24 8.11 -11.76
N LEU A 57 -14.05 7.90 -12.31
CA LEU A 57 -13.35 6.60 -12.27
C LEU A 57 -13.10 6.10 -10.84
N SER A 58 -12.90 7.01 -9.89
CA SER A 58 -12.68 6.67 -8.47
C SER A 58 -13.84 5.88 -7.85
N LEU A 59 -15.06 6.06 -8.35
CA LEU A 59 -16.23 5.27 -7.93
C LEU A 59 -15.99 3.77 -8.15
N TYR A 60 -15.33 3.41 -9.25
CA TYR A 60 -15.03 2.03 -9.63
C TYR A 60 -13.64 1.58 -9.18
N GLY A 61 -12.90 2.40 -8.42
CA GLY A 61 -11.48 2.19 -8.15
C GLY A 61 -11.15 0.78 -7.65
N GLN A 62 -11.95 0.23 -6.75
CA GLN A 62 -11.75 -1.14 -6.23
C GLN A 62 -11.94 -2.22 -7.30
N LEU A 63 -12.90 -2.06 -8.20
CA LEU A 63 -13.08 -2.97 -9.35
C LEU A 63 -11.93 -2.81 -10.34
N LEU A 64 -11.51 -1.58 -10.63
CA LEU A 64 -10.42 -1.32 -11.57
C LEU A 64 -9.09 -1.87 -11.06
N TRP A 65 -8.83 -1.83 -9.73
CA TRP A 65 -7.67 -2.49 -9.13
C TRP A 65 -7.67 -4.00 -9.31
N ARG A 66 -8.85 -4.63 -9.14
CA ARG A 66 -9.01 -6.05 -9.44
C ARG A 66 -8.68 -6.32 -10.91
N GLU A 67 -9.31 -5.61 -11.85
CA GLU A 67 -9.07 -5.80 -13.28
C GLU A 67 -7.61 -5.53 -13.68
N PHE A 68 -6.96 -4.55 -13.04
CA PHE A 68 -5.54 -4.24 -13.24
C PHE A 68 -4.66 -5.46 -12.93
N PHE A 69 -4.81 -6.07 -11.75
CA PHE A 69 -4.00 -7.21 -11.38
C PHE A 69 -4.34 -8.47 -12.18
N TYR A 70 -5.61 -8.71 -12.50
CA TYR A 70 -6.00 -9.79 -13.42
C TYR A 70 -5.32 -9.63 -14.79
N THR A 71 -5.33 -8.41 -15.34
CA THR A 71 -4.70 -8.12 -16.64
C THR A 71 -3.18 -8.25 -16.56
N ALA A 72 -2.55 -7.76 -15.49
CA ALA A 72 -1.10 -7.86 -15.31
C ALA A 72 -0.63 -9.32 -15.16
N ALA A 73 -1.45 -10.17 -14.56
CA ALA A 73 -1.11 -11.56 -14.29
C ALA A 73 -1.43 -12.52 -15.46
N THR A 74 -2.42 -12.21 -16.31
CA THR A 74 -2.99 -13.16 -17.29
C THR A 74 -1.98 -13.81 -18.25
N ASN A 75 -0.90 -13.11 -18.58
CA ASN A 75 0.15 -13.60 -19.52
C ASN A 75 1.48 -13.88 -18.82
N ASN A 76 1.51 -13.89 -17.49
CA ASN A 76 2.71 -14.13 -16.70
C ASN A 76 2.49 -15.34 -15.76
N PRO A 77 2.85 -16.56 -16.16
CA PRO A 77 2.66 -17.75 -15.32
C PRO A 77 3.57 -17.78 -14.08
N ARG A 78 4.49 -16.81 -13.93
CA ARG A 78 5.37 -16.66 -12.76
C ARG A 78 5.02 -15.42 -11.94
N PHE A 79 3.82 -14.86 -12.11
CA PHE A 79 3.42 -13.61 -11.45
C PHE A 79 3.46 -13.68 -9.91
N ASP A 80 3.35 -14.88 -9.35
CA ASP A 80 3.37 -15.20 -7.93
C ASP A 80 4.75 -15.59 -7.38
N LYS A 81 5.82 -15.42 -8.18
CA LYS A 81 7.21 -15.70 -7.77
C LYS A 81 8.10 -14.50 -8.03
N MET A 82 9.21 -14.39 -7.31
CA MET A 82 10.25 -13.41 -7.63
C MET A 82 11.14 -13.93 -8.76
N GLU A 83 11.66 -15.14 -8.64
CA GLU A 83 12.60 -15.68 -9.61
C GLU A 83 11.94 -15.94 -10.97
N GLY A 84 12.54 -15.37 -12.01
CA GLY A 84 12.06 -15.53 -13.39
C GLY A 84 10.75 -14.81 -13.70
N ASN A 85 10.24 -13.97 -12.80
CA ASN A 85 9.12 -13.07 -13.06
C ASN A 85 9.63 -11.77 -13.71
N PRO A 86 9.24 -11.47 -14.96
CA PRO A 86 9.85 -10.40 -15.75
C PRO A 86 9.59 -8.99 -15.21
N ILE A 87 8.61 -8.81 -14.32
CA ILE A 87 8.26 -7.50 -13.75
C ILE A 87 8.66 -7.36 -12.28
N CYS A 88 9.23 -8.42 -11.69
CA CYS A 88 9.60 -8.43 -10.28
C CYS A 88 11.09 -8.13 -10.11
N VAL A 89 11.39 -7.09 -9.33
CA VAL A 89 12.75 -6.78 -8.89
C VAL A 89 13.28 -7.95 -8.06
N GLN A 90 14.52 -8.37 -8.35
CA GLN A 90 15.21 -9.41 -7.61
C GLN A 90 15.82 -8.78 -6.36
N ILE A 91 15.29 -9.15 -5.19
CA ILE A 91 15.71 -8.62 -3.89
C ILE A 91 16.24 -9.79 -3.05
N PRO A 92 17.44 -9.67 -2.45
CA PRO A 92 18.00 -10.73 -1.61
C PRO A 92 17.29 -10.74 -0.25
N TRP A 93 16.07 -11.25 -0.22
CA TRP A 93 15.29 -11.44 1.00
C TRP A 93 15.90 -12.51 1.90
N ASP A 94 15.75 -12.34 3.21
CA ASP A 94 16.27 -13.28 4.19
C ASP A 94 15.35 -14.49 4.38
N LYS A 95 15.95 -15.60 4.79
CA LYS A 95 15.24 -16.79 5.28
C LYS A 95 15.28 -16.79 6.81
N ASN A 96 14.20 -16.34 7.43
CA ASN A 96 14.06 -16.34 8.88
C ASN A 96 12.73 -17.00 9.30
N PRO A 97 12.70 -18.34 9.43
CA PRO A 97 11.46 -19.08 9.72
C PRO A 97 10.88 -18.74 11.10
N GLU A 98 11.70 -18.38 12.08
CA GLU A 98 11.22 -17.98 13.40
C GLU A 98 10.49 -16.62 13.34
N ALA A 99 11.07 -15.62 12.68
CA ALA A 99 10.43 -14.32 12.51
C ALA A 99 9.17 -14.42 11.64
N LEU A 100 9.19 -15.25 10.59
CA LEU A 100 7.99 -15.54 9.78
C LEU A 100 6.87 -16.15 10.62
N ALA A 101 7.18 -17.15 11.46
CA ALA A 101 6.19 -17.80 12.32
C ALA A 101 5.60 -16.80 13.33
N LYS A 102 6.45 -15.98 13.97
CA LYS A 102 6.00 -14.90 14.87
C LYS A 102 5.07 -13.91 14.16
N TRP A 103 5.40 -13.50 12.94
CA TRP A 103 4.54 -12.63 12.13
C TRP A 103 3.22 -13.31 11.78
N ALA A 104 3.27 -14.52 11.22
CA ALA A 104 2.09 -15.25 10.79
C ALA A 104 1.12 -15.50 11.95
N GLU A 105 1.62 -15.79 13.14
CA GLU A 105 0.84 -16.11 14.33
C GLU A 105 0.42 -14.89 15.16
N GLY A 106 0.83 -13.67 14.77
CA GLY A 106 0.52 -12.46 15.53
C GLY A 106 1.23 -12.40 16.89
N ARG A 107 2.51 -12.79 16.90
CA ARG A 107 3.41 -12.82 18.07
C ARG A 107 4.70 -12.02 17.82
N THR A 108 4.61 -10.94 17.04
CA THR A 108 5.74 -10.06 16.71
C THR A 108 6.17 -9.21 17.90
N GLY A 109 5.25 -8.95 18.83
CA GLY A 109 5.44 -8.01 19.92
C GLY A 109 5.01 -6.59 19.60
N PHE A 110 4.57 -6.30 18.37
CA PHE A 110 3.98 -5.02 17.98
C PHE A 110 2.45 -5.17 18.01
N PRO A 111 1.75 -4.61 19.02
CA PRO A 111 0.32 -4.88 19.23
C PRO A 111 -0.57 -4.58 18.02
N TRP A 112 -0.21 -3.56 17.23
CA TRP A 112 -0.92 -3.23 16.00
C TRP A 112 -0.82 -4.33 14.94
N ILE A 113 0.38 -4.86 14.72
CA ILE A 113 0.64 -5.95 13.76
C ILE A 113 -0.02 -7.24 14.25
N ASP A 114 0.17 -7.55 15.54
CA ASP A 114 -0.35 -8.75 16.17
C ASP A 114 -1.88 -8.78 16.17
N ALA A 115 -2.54 -7.65 16.42
CA ALA A 115 -4.00 -7.53 16.34
C ALA A 115 -4.52 -7.77 14.92
N ILE A 116 -3.83 -7.24 13.90
CA ILE A 116 -4.21 -7.45 12.49
C ILE A 116 -4.08 -8.92 12.09
N MET A 117 -2.95 -9.55 12.42
CA MET A 117 -2.71 -10.96 12.10
C MET A 117 -3.67 -11.88 12.86
N THR A 118 -4.04 -11.50 14.09
CA THR A 118 -5.07 -12.19 14.87
C THR A 118 -6.45 -12.05 14.23
N GLN A 119 -6.85 -10.84 13.80
CA GLN A 119 -8.10 -10.64 13.06
C GLN A 119 -8.13 -11.50 11.80
N LEU A 120 -7.06 -11.46 11.00
CA LEU A 120 -6.95 -12.23 9.76
C LEU A 120 -7.19 -13.73 10.02
N ARG A 121 -6.55 -14.28 11.05
CA ARG A 121 -6.69 -15.70 11.40
C ARG A 121 -8.09 -16.06 11.91
N GLN A 122 -8.73 -15.17 12.67
CA GLN A 122 -10.05 -15.43 13.27
C GLN A 122 -11.20 -15.23 12.29
N GLU A 123 -11.11 -14.22 11.42
CA GLU A 123 -12.23 -13.73 10.60
C GLU A 123 -12.00 -13.95 9.10
N GLY A 124 -10.78 -14.25 8.67
CA GLY A 124 -10.41 -14.45 7.28
C GLY A 124 -10.52 -13.19 6.40
N TRP A 125 -10.64 -12.01 7.03
CA TRP A 125 -10.68 -10.73 6.33
C TRP A 125 -10.03 -9.64 7.17
N ILE A 126 -9.23 -8.79 6.53
CA ILE A 126 -8.68 -7.57 7.10
C ILE A 126 -8.77 -6.43 6.09
N HIS A 127 -8.96 -5.23 6.62
CA HIS A 127 -9.02 -4.00 5.83
C HIS A 127 -7.74 -3.77 5.00
N HIS A 128 -7.86 -3.16 3.81
CA HIS A 128 -6.71 -2.99 2.91
C HIS A 128 -5.52 -2.25 3.55
N LEU A 129 -5.77 -1.22 4.38
CA LEU A 129 -4.70 -0.54 5.11
C LEU A 129 -4.07 -1.39 6.23
N ALA A 130 -4.79 -2.37 6.77
CA ALA A 130 -4.23 -3.36 7.67
C ALA A 130 -3.31 -4.32 6.91
N ARG A 131 -3.70 -4.75 5.68
CA ARG A 131 -2.83 -5.52 4.77
C ARG A 131 -1.53 -4.77 4.48
N HIS A 132 -1.61 -3.46 4.22
CA HIS A 132 -0.41 -2.64 3.98
C HIS A 132 0.54 -2.63 5.17
N ALA A 133 0.01 -2.48 6.39
CA ALA A 133 0.83 -2.44 7.59
C ALA A 133 1.60 -3.74 7.79
N VAL A 134 0.92 -4.89 7.73
CA VAL A 134 1.56 -6.20 7.98
C VAL A 134 2.46 -6.64 6.83
N ALA A 135 2.13 -6.31 5.58
CA ALA A 135 2.99 -6.60 4.43
C ALA A 135 4.26 -5.75 4.43
N CYS A 136 4.14 -4.45 4.76
CA CYS A 136 5.30 -3.58 4.92
C CYS A 136 6.19 -4.10 6.05
N PHE A 137 5.62 -4.45 7.21
CA PHE A 137 6.36 -4.97 8.35
C PHE A 137 7.14 -6.25 8.01
N LEU A 138 6.50 -7.21 7.33
CA LEU A 138 7.15 -8.46 6.95
C LEU A 138 8.31 -8.25 5.95
N THR A 139 8.14 -7.33 5.00
CA THR A 139 9.06 -7.19 3.86
C THR A 139 10.06 -6.07 4.10
N ARG A 140 9.97 -4.98 3.35
CA ARG A 140 10.93 -3.87 3.32
C ARG A 140 10.92 -2.97 4.57
N GLY A 141 9.92 -3.12 5.44
CA GLY A 141 9.73 -2.26 6.61
C GLY A 141 10.62 -2.68 7.77
N ASP A 142 10.53 -3.96 8.17
CA ASP A 142 11.12 -4.40 9.43
C ASP A 142 11.83 -5.77 9.32
N LEU A 143 11.15 -6.83 8.84
CA LEU A 143 11.69 -8.21 8.94
C LEU A 143 12.56 -8.66 7.77
N TRP A 144 12.54 -7.95 6.64
CA TRP A 144 13.28 -8.30 5.42
C TRP A 144 13.03 -9.72 4.87
N ILE A 145 11.82 -10.25 5.08
CA ILE A 145 11.39 -11.56 4.59
C ILE A 145 10.68 -11.40 3.23
N SER A 146 10.82 -12.42 2.37
CA SER A 146 10.21 -12.38 1.03
C SER A 146 8.70 -12.22 1.08
N TRP A 147 8.19 -11.38 0.18
CA TRP A 147 6.76 -11.19 -0.05
C TRP A 147 6.05 -12.50 -0.47
N GLU A 148 6.78 -13.46 -1.04
CA GLU A 148 6.25 -14.78 -1.39
C GLU A 148 5.80 -15.56 -0.14
N GLU A 149 6.49 -15.42 1.01
CA GLU A 149 6.09 -16.07 2.25
C GLU A 149 4.84 -15.43 2.85
N GLY A 150 4.76 -14.10 2.79
CA GLY A 150 3.55 -13.36 3.17
C GLY A 150 2.35 -13.73 2.31
N MET A 151 2.57 -13.89 1.00
CA MET A 151 1.56 -14.31 0.03
C MET A 151 0.96 -15.67 0.39
N LYS A 152 1.78 -16.66 0.76
CA LYS A 152 1.32 -17.99 1.19
C LYS A 152 0.43 -17.92 2.44
N VAL A 153 0.85 -17.16 3.44
CA VAL A 153 0.04 -16.96 4.67
C VAL A 153 -1.30 -16.29 4.35
N PHE A 154 -1.29 -15.30 3.46
CA PHE A 154 -2.51 -14.64 3.01
C PHE A 154 -3.40 -15.56 2.18
N GLU A 155 -2.82 -16.42 1.35
CA GLU A 155 -3.55 -17.42 0.58
C GLU A 155 -4.27 -18.44 1.47
N GLU A 156 -3.63 -18.85 2.56
CA GLU A 156 -4.23 -19.77 3.54
C GLU A 156 -5.36 -19.11 4.34
N LEU A 157 -5.20 -17.85 4.75
CA LEU A 157 -6.09 -17.22 5.73
C LEU A 157 -7.18 -16.33 5.12
N LEU A 158 -6.95 -15.67 3.97
CA LEU A 158 -7.92 -14.73 3.41
C LEU A 158 -9.05 -15.44 2.67
N LEU A 159 -10.29 -15.10 3.04
CA LEU A 159 -11.50 -15.49 2.31
C LEU A 159 -11.56 -14.89 0.89
N ASP A 160 -10.83 -13.81 0.64
CA ASP A 160 -10.76 -13.14 -0.66
C ASP A 160 -9.40 -13.28 -1.36
N ALA A 161 -8.57 -14.24 -0.92
CA ALA A 161 -7.32 -14.57 -1.59
C ALA A 161 -7.56 -14.95 -3.06
N ASP A 162 -7.15 -14.08 -3.96
CA ASP A 162 -7.11 -14.29 -5.41
C ASP A 162 -5.67 -14.39 -5.86
N TRP A 163 -5.32 -15.35 -6.72
CA TRP A 163 -3.94 -15.54 -7.17
C TRP A 163 -3.33 -14.25 -7.77
N SER A 164 -4.05 -13.59 -8.67
CA SER A 164 -3.57 -12.37 -9.33
C SER A 164 -3.53 -11.19 -8.38
N VAL A 165 -4.61 -10.97 -7.60
CA VAL A 165 -4.67 -9.81 -6.70
C VAL A 165 -3.71 -9.97 -5.53
N ASN A 166 -3.56 -11.16 -4.97
CA ASN A 166 -2.68 -11.43 -3.84
C ASN A 166 -1.22 -11.22 -4.25
N ALA A 167 -0.75 -11.90 -5.31
CA ALA A 167 0.61 -11.73 -5.83
C ALA A 167 0.92 -10.27 -6.21
N GLY A 168 0.01 -9.63 -6.95
CA GLY A 168 0.17 -8.24 -7.37
C GLY A 168 0.24 -7.25 -6.21
N SER A 169 -0.61 -7.44 -5.18
CA SER A 169 -0.62 -6.61 -3.98
C SER A 169 0.65 -6.80 -3.14
N TRP A 170 1.13 -8.03 -3.01
CA TRP A 170 2.38 -8.32 -2.30
C TRP A 170 3.59 -7.71 -2.99
N MET A 171 3.72 -7.86 -4.32
CA MET A 171 4.77 -7.20 -5.09
C MET A 171 4.70 -5.66 -4.99
N TRP A 172 3.50 -5.08 -4.95
CA TRP A 172 3.31 -3.64 -4.76
C TRP A 172 3.83 -3.20 -3.38
N LEU A 173 3.41 -3.87 -2.32
CA LEU A 173 3.69 -3.45 -0.94
C LEU A 173 5.14 -3.66 -0.54
N SER A 174 5.79 -4.70 -1.08
CA SER A 174 7.23 -4.95 -0.93
C SER A 174 8.11 -4.05 -1.80
N CYS A 175 7.52 -3.21 -2.67
CA CYS A 175 8.22 -2.46 -3.72
C CYS A 175 8.99 -3.34 -4.72
N SER A 176 8.55 -4.59 -4.90
CA SER A 176 9.13 -5.50 -5.89
C SER A 176 8.58 -5.26 -7.30
N SER A 177 7.39 -4.65 -7.43
CA SER A 177 6.85 -4.19 -8.71
C SER A 177 5.81 -3.08 -8.51
N PHE A 178 5.44 -2.39 -9.59
CA PHE A 178 4.42 -1.34 -9.69
C PHE A 178 4.62 -0.06 -8.85
N PHE A 179 5.19 -0.17 -7.66
CA PHE A 179 5.47 0.93 -6.73
C PHE A 179 6.95 0.92 -6.35
N GLN A 180 7.60 2.07 -6.47
CA GLN A 180 9.07 2.18 -6.34
C GLN A 180 9.51 3.14 -5.23
N GLN A 181 8.59 3.79 -4.51
CA GLN A 181 8.94 4.70 -3.41
C GLN A 181 9.14 3.93 -2.10
N PHE A 182 10.20 3.12 -2.05
CA PHE A 182 10.51 2.21 -0.93
C PHE A 182 10.79 2.92 0.40
N PHE A 183 11.10 4.22 0.39
CA PHE A 183 11.35 5.03 1.59
C PHE A 183 10.06 5.35 2.38
N HIS A 184 8.88 5.15 1.80
CA HIS A 184 7.60 5.33 2.50
C HIS A 184 7.18 4.03 3.23
N CYS A 185 7.73 3.79 4.41
CA CYS A 185 7.37 2.66 5.28
C CYS A 185 6.25 3.02 6.28
N TYR A 186 5.45 2.03 6.66
CA TYR A 186 4.43 2.17 7.69
C TYR A 186 5.05 1.95 9.07
N CYS A 187 5.08 2.97 9.92
CA CYS A 187 5.52 2.81 11.31
C CYS A 187 4.51 1.91 12.07
N PRO A 188 4.92 0.75 12.62
CA PRO A 188 4.01 -0.21 13.26
C PRO A 188 3.37 0.33 14.54
N VAL A 189 3.95 1.37 15.15
CA VAL A 189 3.39 2.07 16.32
C VAL A 189 2.54 3.27 15.87
N GLY A 190 3.15 4.19 15.13
CA GLY A 190 2.55 5.48 14.79
C GLY A 190 1.35 5.38 13.84
N PHE A 191 1.33 4.40 12.94
CA PHE A 191 0.23 4.24 12.00
C PHE A 191 -1.08 3.82 12.70
N GLY A 192 -0.98 2.81 13.57
CA GLY A 192 -2.11 2.37 14.38
C GLY A 192 -2.62 3.49 15.31
N ARG A 193 -1.71 4.17 16.03
CA ARG A 193 -2.06 5.27 16.95
C ARG A 193 -2.81 6.44 16.27
N ARG A 194 -2.47 6.76 15.02
CA ARG A 194 -3.20 7.79 14.23
C ARG A 194 -4.58 7.33 13.77
N THR A 195 -4.75 6.02 13.57
CA THR A 195 -6.00 5.41 13.08
C THR A 195 -7.00 5.19 14.20
N ASP A 196 -6.53 4.74 15.36
CA ASP A 196 -7.33 4.44 16.54
C ASP A 196 -6.57 4.90 17.80
N PRO A 197 -6.66 6.18 18.20
CA PRO A 197 -5.88 6.71 19.32
C PRO A 197 -6.08 5.99 20.66
N ASN A 198 -7.22 5.33 20.87
CA ASN A 198 -7.54 4.63 22.12
C ASN A 198 -7.02 3.18 22.13
N GLY A 199 -6.70 2.64 20.94
CA GLY A 199 -6.32 1.24 20.74
C GLY A 199 -7.47 0.27 20.96
N ASP A 200 -8.72 0.68 20.73
CA ASP A 200 -9.91 -0.17 20.88
C ASP A 200 -9.83 -1.44 20.01
N TYR A 201 -9.27 -1.31 18.80
CA TYR A 201 -8.99 -2.43 17.90
C TYR A 201 -7.99 -3.42 18.52
N ILE A 202 -6.90 -2.92 19.14
CA ILE A 202 -5.92 -3.77 19.84
C ILE A 202 -6.58 -4.47 21.02
N ARG A 203 -7.37 -3.77 21.85
CA ARG A 203 -8.07 -4.38 23.01
C ARG A 203 -9.03 -5.50 22.62
N ARG A 204 -9.60 -5.41 21.41
CA ARG A 204 -10.53 -6.41 20.86
C ARG A 204 -9.80 -7.70 20.50
N TYR A 205 -8.75 -7.61 19.69
CA TYR A 205 -8.04 -8.79 19.16
C TYR A 205 -6.93 -9.30 20.09
N LEU A 206 -6.36 -8.44 20.94
CA LEU A 206 -5.36 -8.77 21.95
C LEU A 206 -5.91 -8.45 23.36
N PRO A 207 -6.84 -9.27 23.89
CA PRO A 207 -7.51 -9.00 25.16
C PRO A 207 -6.53 -8.95 26.34
N VAL A 208 -5.36 -9.58 26.24
CA VAL A 208 -4.27 -9.50 27.24
C VAL A 208 -3.78 -8.07 27.45
N LEU A 209 -3.87 -7.20 26.44
CA LEU A 209 -3.48 -5.78 26.54
C LEU A 209 -4.64 -4.85 26.95
N ARG A 210 -5.83 -5.40 27.27
CA ARG A 210 -7.02 -4.60 27.57
C ARG A 210 -6.84 -3.66 28.76
N GLY A 211 -5.96 -3.98 29.71
CA GLY A 211 -5.67 -3.14 30.87
C GLY A 211 -4.71 -1.97 30.61
N PHE A 212 -4.03 -1.92 29.46
CA PHE A 212 -3.03 -0.89 29.19
C PHE A 212 -3.67 0.48 28.94
N PRO A 213 -3.13 1.59 29.49
CA PRO A 213 -3.54 2.93 29.09
C PRO A 213 -3.31 3.16 27.59
N ALA A 214 -4.17 3.95 26.93
CA ALA A 214 -4.04 4.27 25.49
C ALA A 214 -2.67 4.85 25.12
N LYS A 215 -2.02 5.56 26.05
CA LYS A 215 -0.65 6.08 25.89
C LYS A 215 0.38 4.99 25.55
N TYR A 216 0.20 3.77 26.04
CA TYR A 216 1.17 2.68 25.95
C TYR A 216 0.68 1.48 25.13
N ILE A 217 -0.59 1.45 24.70
CA ILE A 217 -1.17 0.26 24.04
C ILE A 217 -0.50 -0.10 22.71
N TYR A 218 0.10 0.87 22.03
CA TYR A 218 0.81 0.67 20.77
C TYR A 218 2.31 0.33 20.95
N ASP A 219 2.85 0.59 22.14
CA ASP A 219 4.26 0.49 22.50
C ASP A 219 4.40 0.11 23.99
N PRO A 220 3.87 -1.07 24.39
CA PRO A 220 3.71 -1.43 25.80
C PRO A 220 5.04 -1.62 26.54
N TRP A 221 6.14 -1.83 25.81
CA TRP A 221 7.50 -1.85 26.36
C TRP A 221 7.92 -0.51 26.97
N ASN A 222 7.27 0.61 26.59
CA ASN A 222 7.51 1.93 27.19
C ASN A 222 6.69 2.16 28.48
N ALA A 223 5.82 1.22 28.88
CA ALA A 223 5.03 1.35 30.10
C ALA A 223 5.89 1.04 31.34
N PRO A 224 5.87 1.89 32.38
CA PRO A 224 6.49 1.58 33.67
C PRO A 224 5.98 0.26 34.24
N GLU A 225 6.82 -0.45 35.00
CA GLU A 225 6.46 -1.75 35.59
C GLU A 225 5.19 -1.67 36.47
N SER A 226 4.96 -0.54 37.15
CA SER A 226 3.74 -0.29 37.91
C SER A 226 2.48 -0.29 37.05
N ILE A 227 2.56 0.25 35.82
CA ILE A 227 1.47 0.25 34.84
C ILE A 227 1.27 -1.17 34.28
N GLN A 228 2.33 -1.91 33.99
CA GLN A 228 2.26 -3.29 33.53
C GLN A 228 1.58 -4.21 34.57
N LYS A 229 1.98 -4.08 35.85
CA LYS A 229 1.34 -4.78 36.98
C LYS A 229 -0.14 -4.42 37.13
N ALA A 230 -0.47 -3.13 37.06
CA ALA A 230 -1.87 -2.67 37.13
C ALA A 230 -2.72 -3.16 35.94
N ALA A 231 -2.12 -3.25 34.75
CA ALA A 231 -2.75 -3.81 33.55
C ALA A 231 -2.84 -5.34 33.57
N LYS A 232 -2.22 -6.00 34.56
CA LYS A 232 -2.11 -7.47 34.70
C LYS A 232 -1.49 -8.12 33.46
N CYS A 233 -0.44 -7.50 32.94
CA CYS A 233 0.30 -8.02 31.80
C CYS A 233 1.73 -7.50 31.85
N ILE A 234 2.67 -8.40 32.16
CA ILE A 234 4.10 -8.08 32.22
C ILE A 234 4.74 -8.39 30.86
N ILE A 235 5.33 -7.36 30.26
CA ILE A 235 6.00 -7.47 28.96
C ILE A 235 7.28 -8.28 29.10
N GLY A 236 7.46 -9.30 28.23
CA GLY A 236 8.59 -10.23 28.25
C GLY A 236 8.34 -11.54 29.02
N LEU A 237 7.36 -11.57 29.93
CA LEU A 237 6.93 -12.78 30.65
C LEU A 237 5.62 -13.35 30.08
N GLU A 238 4.65 -12.47 29.79
CA GLU A 238 3.27 -12.85 29.45
C GLU A 238 2.95 -12.59 27.97
N LEU A 239 3.57 -11.55 27.39
CA LEU A 239 3.77 -11.48 25.95
C LEU A 239 5.18 -11.97 25.62
N TYR A 240 5.30 -12.79 24.59
CA TYR A 240 6.56 -13.15 23.91
C TYR A 240 7.16 -11.91 23.23
N LEU A 241 7.48 -10.88 24.00
CA LEU A 241 7.90 -9.58 23.53
C LEU A 241 9.40 -9.45 23.69
N LEU A 242 10.11 -10.35 23.01
CA LEU A 242 11.54 -10.28 22.79
C LEU A 242 11.74 -10.92 21.41
N LEU A 243 11.93 -10.11 20.36
CA LEU A 243 12.99 -10.34 19.37
C LEU A 243 13.04 -9.32 18.22
N CYS A 244 11.98 -8.58 17.90
CA CYS A 244 12.06 -7.69 16.73
C CYS A 244 12.92 -6.44 16.97
N LEU A 245 13.03 -5.94 18.21
CA LEU A 245 13.87 -4.78 18.52
C LEU A 245 15.38 -5.08 18.44
N SER A 246 15.78 -6.34 18.58
CA SER A 246 17.20 -6.75 18.46
C SER A 246 17.62 -7.06 17.02
N LEU A 247 16.70 -7.02 16.05
CA LEU A 247 16.94 -7.39 14.65
C LEU A 247 16.83 -6.20 13.67
N LEU A 248 16.63 -4.97 14.15
CA LEU A 248 16.83 -3.79 13.30
C LEU A 248 18.34 -3.55 13.19
N PRO A 249 19.01 -3.87 12.06
CA PRO A 249 20.29 -3.24 11.79
C PRO A 249 20.04 -1.73 11.75
N ALA A 250 20.85 -0.98 12.49
CA ALA A 250 20.95 0.47 12.31
C ALA A 250 21.06 0.73 10.81
N SER A 251 20.14 1.52 10.24
CA SER A 251 20.18 1.88 8.82
C SER A 251 21.59 2.38 8.47
N PRO A 252 22.34 1.72 7.58
CA PRO A 252 23.72 2.13 7.30
C PRO A 252 23.68 3.32 6.33
N GLY A 253 24.02 4.51 6.82
CA GLY A 253 24.04 5.69 5.95
C GLY A 253 24.30 7.04 6.61
N ALA A 254 25.23 7.14 7.55
CA ALA A 254 25.95 8.40 7.83
C ALA A 254 27.19 8.09 8.69
N GLN A 255 28.37 8.01 8.06
CA GLN A 255 29.63 8.10 8.80
C GLN A 255 29.83 9.53 9.28
N LEU A 256 30.13 9.73 10.56
CA LEU A 256 31.16 10.67 11.03
C LEU A 256 31.48 10.44 12.51
N GLY A 257 32.77 10.29 12.83
CA GLY A 257 33.35 10.73 14.10
C GLY A 257 33.29 9.76 15.29
N THR A 258 34.46 9.26 15.65
CA THR A 258 34.79 8.62 16.93
C THR A 258 34.52 9.55 18.13
N GLY A 259 33.95 9.03 19.22
CA GLY A 259 33.92 9.71 20.52
C GLY A 259 32.90 9.15 21.50
N ASP A 260 33.40 8.29 22.41
CA ASP A 260 32.95 7.95 23.76
C ASP A 260 31.47 7.72 24.11
N GLY A 261 31.27 6.65 24.89
CA GLY A 261 29.99 6.04 25.21
C GLY A 261 29.03 6.95 25.97
N HIS A 262 27.79 6.96 25.47
CA HIS A 262 26.56 6.87 26.25
C HIS A 262 25.44 6.45 25.28
N THR A 263 24.84 5.28 25.51
CA THR A 263 23.69 4.82 24.73
C THR A 263 22.47 5.67 25.09
N VAL A 264 22.24 6.73 24.31
CA VAL A 264 21.01 7.51 24.37
C VAL A 264 20.03 6.92 23.37
N VAL A 265 18.93 6.37 23.87
CA VAL A 265 17.75 6.06 23.08
C VAL A 265 17.30 7.36 22.42
N GLN A 266 17.35 7.43 21.08
CA GLN A 266 16.76 8.55 20.37
C GLN A 266 15.24 8.41 20.45
N SER A 267 14.71 8.92 21.56
CA SER A 267 13.30 9.20 21.75
C SER A 267 12.84 10.11 20.62
N CYS A 268 11.78 9.71 19.91
CA CYS A 268 10.96 10.65 19.16
C CYS A 268 10.18 11.52 20.17
N ALA A 269 10.90 12.33 20.94
CA ALA A 269 10.32 13.30 21.84
C ALA A 269 9.76 14.46 21.00
N LEU A 270 8.46 14.70 21.15
CA LEU A 270 7.82 15.96 20.79
C LEU A 270 8.52 17.07 21.60
N GLY A 271 9.22 17.96 20.90
CA GLY A 271 9.74 19.20 21.49
C GLY A 271 8.69 20.30 21.37
N ASP A 272 8.06 20.66 22.50
CA ASP A 272 7.44 21.97 22.67
C ASP A 272 8.56 22.99 22.93
N SER A 273 8.63 24.05 22.13
CA SER A 273 9.27 25.30 22.55
C SER A 273 8.68 26.52 21.81
N HIS A 274 8.03 27.38 22.59
CA HIS A 274 7.76 28.76 22.26
C HIS A 274 9.07 29.56 22.22
N THR A 275 9.35 30.26 21.11
CA THR A 275 9.79 31.67 21.06
C THR A 275 9.87 32.10 19.59
N GLY A 276 9.33 33.28 19.28
CA GLY A 276 9.09 33.73 17.92
C GLY A 276 10.32 34.17 17.13
N THR A 277 10.27 33.95 15.82
CA THR A 277 10.62 34.94 14.80
C THR A 277 10.09 34.46 13.44
N SER A 278 9.59 35.42 12.69
CA SER A 278 8.86 35.32 11.42
C SER A 278 9.61 34.57 10.31
N GLY A 279 8.97 33.57 9.71
CA GLY A 279 9.44 32.92 8.48
C GLY A 279 8.53 31.76 8.05
N ILE A 280 7.68 32.02 7.06
CA ILE A 280 6.98 31.10 6.13
C ILE A 280 6.68 29.69 6.66
N GLN A 281 5.42 29.50 7.05
CA GLN A 281 4.82 28.27 7.56
C GLN A 281 4.70 27.21 6.43
N GLN A 282 5.69 26.33 6.31
CA GLN A 282 5.59 25.16 5.42
C GLN A 282 4.86 24.04 6.17
N GLN A 283 3.53 24.00 6.02
CA GLN A 283 2.69 22.91 6.49
C GLN A 283 3.18 21.58 5.92
N GLY A 284 3.69 20.71 6.79
CA GLY A 284 4.09 19.34 6.47
C GLY A 284 2.90 18.53 5.98
N TYR A 285 2.82 18.35 4.67
CA TYR A 285 1.88 17.45 4.00
C TYR A 285 2.24 15.99 4.33
N CYS A 286 1.69 15.41 5.39
CA CYS A 286 1.51 13.97 5.46
C CYS A 286 0.34 13.59 4.53
N GLN A 287 0.61 13.50 3.22
CA GLN A 287 -0.31 12.87 2.28
C GLN A 287 -0.38 11.38 2.60
N ALA A 288 -1.38 11.02 3.40
CA ALA A 288 -1.84 9.65 3.52
C ALA A 288 -2.23 9.17 2.12
N SER A 289 -1.41 8.27 1.56
CA SER A 289 -1.68 7.60 0.30
C SER A 289 -2.90 6.69 0.45
N SER A 290 -4.08 7.28 0.33
CA SER A 290 -5.24 6.60 -0.21
C SER A 290 -4.90 6.28 -1.67
N ILE A 291 -4.91 5.00 -2.04
CA ILE A 291 -4.75 4.49 -3.41
C ILE A 291 -5.96 4.86 -4.30
N LEU A 292 -6.25 6.17 -4.36
CA LEU A 292 -7.30 6.83 -5.12
C LEU A 292 -6.84 8.25 -5.47
N HIS A 293 -5.70 8.35 -6.16
CA HIS A 293 -5.43 9.44 -7.10
C HIS A 293 -4.35 8.97 -8.10
N TYR A 294 -4.80 8.48 -9.25
CA TYR A 294 -4.10 8.68 -10.51
C TYR A 294 -5.08 9.47 -11.38
N ALA A 295 -5.06 10.80 -11.23
CA ALA A 295 -5.67 11.69 -12.19
C ALA A 295 -4.57 12.03 -13.19
N HIS A 296 -4.72 11.57 -14.43
CA HIS A 296 -3.89 11.98 -15.54
C HIS A 296 -4.04 13.50 -15.67
N GLY A 297 -2.97 14.25 -15.40
CA GLY A 297 -2.88 15.64 -15.82
C GLY A 297 -2.56 15.63 -17.31
N ASP A 298 -3.47 16.15 -18.13
CA ASP A 298 -3.16 16.56 -19.49
C ASP A 298 -2.14 17.70 -19.46
N ASN A 299 -0.86 17.37 -19.59
CA ASN A 299 0.14 18.13 -20.34
C ASN A 299 1.52 17.49 -20.13
N GLN A 300 1.99 16.73 -21.13
CA GLN A 300 3.38 16.71 -21.61
C GLN A 300 3.51 15.59 -22.64
N GLN A 301 2.97 15.82 -23.83
CA GLN A 301 3.30 15.04 -25.01
C GLN A 301 4.25 15.85 -25.89
N SER A 302 5.53 15.85 -25.52
CA SER A 302 6.66 16.10 -26.43
C SER A 302 7.95 16.08 -25.60
N HIS A 303 8.73 15.00 -25.68
CA HIS A 303 10.21 14.96 -25.55
C HIS A 303 10.69 13.56 -25.15
N LEU A 304 10.31 12.51 -25.89
CA LEU A 304 11.07 11.26 -25.88
C LEU A 304 10.98 10.59 -27.25
N LEU A 305 11.59 11.23 -28.25
CA LEU A 305 12.15 10.54 -29.40
C LEU A 305 13.53 11.15 -29.65
N GLN A 306 14.50 10.26 -29.88
CA GLN A 306 15.92 10.47 -30.17
C GLN A 306 16.88 10.63 -28.97
N ALA A 307 17.36 9.48 -28.50
CA ALA A 307 18.76 9.35 -28.10
C ALA A 307 19.33 8.10 -28.78
N GLY A 308 20.12 8.32 -29.82
CA GLY A 308 20.77 7.26 -30.56
C GLY A 308 21.63 7.82 -31.69
N ARG A 309 22.82 8.33 -31.36
CA ARG A 309 24.10 8.03 -32.02
C ARG A 309 25.18 9.05 -31.65
N THR A 310 26.34 8.50 -31.33
CA THR A 310 27.63 9.12 -31.02
C THR A 310 28.24 9.85 -32.23
N ALA A 311 29.07 10.84 -31.91
CA ALA A 311 29.68 11.82 -32.80
C ALA A 311 30.81 11.27 -33.71
N LEU A 312 30.93 11.85 -34.91
CA LEU A 312 32.20 12.09 -35.61
C LEU A 312 31.99 13.09 -36.77
N GLY A 313 32.74 14.20 -36.74
CA GLY A 313 33.47 14.77 -37.88
C GLY A 313 32.75 15.50 -39.02
N THR A 314 32.91 16.84 -39.02
CA THR A 314 33.20 17.74 -40.16
C THR A 314 32.23 17.90 -41.33
N GLY A 315 31.81 19.16 -41.58
CA GLY A 315 31.79 19.73 -42.94
C GLY A 315 30.52 20.48 -43.41
N ILE A 316 30.65 21.82 -43.50
CA ILE A 316 30.24 22.67 -44.64
C ILE A 316 28.74 23.03 -44.88
N SER A 317 28.48 24.34 -44.73
CA SER A 317 27.70 25.29 -45.57
C SER A 317 26.16 25.21 -45.74
N ALA A 318 25.53 26.28 -45.23
CA ALA A 318 24.56 27.21 -45.84
C ALA A 318 23.31 26.72 -46.61
N GLY A 319 22.17 27.37 -46.31
CA GLY A 319 21.22 27.78 -47.36
C GLY A 319 19.72 27.57 -47.08
N LYS A 320 19.05 28.66 -46.66
CA LYS A 320 17.70 29.15 -47.00
C LYS A 320 16.53 28.19 -47.28
N ARG A 321 15.40 28.46 -46.58
CA ARG A 321 14.01 28.11 -46.96
C ARG A 321 13.61 28.71 -48.31
N PRO A 322 12.61 28.11 -48.98
CA PRO A 322 11.30 28.79 -49.09
C PRO A 322 10.06 27.86 -48.97
N ASN A 323 8.94 28.47 -48.56
CA ASN A 323 7.54 28.08 -48.84
C ASN A 323 7.07 28.99 -50.03
N PRO A 324 5.84 28.93 -50.62
CA PRO A 324 4.63 28.14 -50.33
C PRO A 324 3.88 27.61 -51.60
N GLU A 325 2.69 26.97 -51.38
CA GLU A 325 1.45 26.92 -52.22
C GLU A 325 1.55 26.45 -53.70
N GLU A 326 0.70 25.58 -54.27
CA GLU A 326 -0.75 25.73 -54.50
C GLU A 326 -1.31 24.47 -55.24
N GLU A 327 -2.64 24.25 -55.16
CA GLU A 327 -3.54 23.61 -56.17
C GLU A 327 -3.35 22.11 -56.56
N THR A 328 -4.35 21.29 -56.95
CA THR A 328 -5.81 21.33 -57.12
C THR A 328 -6.31 19.90 -57.42
N GLN A 329 -7.61 19.66 -57.18
CA GLN A 329 -8.52 18.74 -57.93
C GLN A 329 -8.25 17.21 -57.94
N SER A 330 -9.09 16.40 -57.29
CA SER A 330 -10.41 15.87 -57.71
C SER A 330 -10.35 14.57 -58.54
N VAL A 331 -11.40 13.76 -58.39
CA VAL A 331 -11.79 12.53 -59.14
C VAL A 331 -11.63 11.22 -58.32
N GLY A 332 -12.72 10.82 -57.64
CA GLY A 332 -13.13 9.41 -57.59
C GLY A 332 -13.90 9.06 -58.88
N PRO A 333 -14.50 7.86 -59.08
CA PRO A 333 -14.76 6.78 -58.12
C PRO A 333 -14.42 5.37 -58.68
N LYS A 334 -14.51 4.31 -57.85
CA LYS A 334 -15.48 3.21 -58.02
C LYS A 334 -15.16 1.99 -57.13
N VAL A 335 -16.25 1.57 -56.50
CA VAL A 335 -16.52 0.34 -55.76
C VAL A 335 -16.37 -0.89 -56.67
N GLN A 336 -15.79 -1.98 -56.16
CA GLN A 336 -16.38 -3.30 -56.38
C GLN A 336 -16.03 -4.29 -55.26
N ARG A 337 -17.06 -4.64 -54.49
CA ARG A 337 -17.17 -5.87 -53.69
C ARG A 337 -17.19 -7.08 -54.63
N GLN A 338 -16.52 -8.17 -54.26
CA GLN A 338 -17.04 -9.51 -54.49
C GLN A 338 -16.52 -10.49 -53.44
N SER A 339 -17.47 -11.26 -52.92
CA SER A 339 -17.37 -12.35 -51.95
C SER A 339 -17.30 -13.70 -52.65
N THR A 340 -17.01 -14.75 -51.86
CA THR A 340 -17.16 -16.22 -52.08
C THR A 340 -16.18 -16.85 -53.08
N ASN A 341 -15.50 -17.97 -52.81
CA ASN A 341 -15.75 -19.11 -51.92
C ASN A 341 -14.57 -19.43 -51.00
#